data_AF-A0AAC9MZ02-F1
#
_entry.id   AF-A0AAC9MZ02-F1
#
_cell.length_a   1.000
_cell.length_b   1.000
_cell.length_c   1.000
_cell.angle_alpha   90.00
_cell.angle_beta   90.00
_cell.angle_gamma   90.00
#
_symmetry.space_group_name_H-M   'P 1'
#
loop_
_entity.id
_entity.type
_entity.pdbx_description
1 polymer ?
#
loop_
_entity_poly.entity_id
_entity_poly.type
_entity_poly.pdbx_seq_one_letter_code
_entity_poly.pdbx_strand_id
1 'polypeptide(L)'
;MIEDWDVRVAQALRGIRPAAYRLEGSGDDVRLTLVMRASPNGRRNAADRIVGALGTRGLGLAVAPGTDAVTWLAEHVEPVRIIALPAPGE
;
A
#
# COMPACT_ATOMS: atom_id res chain seq x y z
N MET A 1 13.39 -11.94 -15.90
CA MET A 1 12.12 -11.24 -16.16
C MET A 1 12.04 -10.13 -15.13
N ILE A 2 12.05 -8.87 -15.57
CA ILE A 2 11.82 -7.75 -14.67
C ILE A 2 10.32 -7.80 -14.40
N GLU A 3 9.94 -8.23 -13.20
CA GLU A 3 8.53 -8.26 -12.82
C GLU A 3 8.09 -6.81 -12.65
N ASP A 4 7.16 -6.37 -13.50
CA ASP A 4 6.68 -4.99 -13.53
C ASP A 4 5.93 -4.71 -12.22
N TRP A 5 6.55 -3.92 -11.35
CA TRP A 5 6.07 -3.65 -9.99
C TRP A 5 4.69 -3.01 -9.98
N ASP A 6 4.40 -2.14 -10.95
CA ASP A 6 3.09 -1.53 -11.11
C ASP A 6 2.02 -2.60 -11.41
N VAL A 7 2.31 -3.61 -12.24
CA VAL A 7 1.38 -4.71 -12.53
C VAL A 7 1.12 -5.52 -11.26
N ARG A 8 2.16 -5.84 -10.48
CA ARG A 8 1.98 -6.58 -9.21
C ARG A 8 1.14 -5.79 -8.21
N VAL A 9 1.43 -4.51 -8.04
CA VAL A 9 0.69 -3.61 -7.14
C VAL A 9 -0.76 -3.45 -7.60
N ALA A 10 -1.00 -3.21 -8.89
CA ALA A 10 -2.34 -3.11 -9.46
C ALA A 10 -3.13 -4.41 -9.25
N GLN A 11 -2.50 -5.57 -9.43
CA GLN A 11 -3.13 -6.86 -9.16
C GLN A 11 -3.45 -7.07 -7.68
N ALA A 12 -2.57 -6.63 -6.77
CA ALA A 12 -2.82 -6.69 -5.33
C ALA A 12 -4.04 -5.84 -4.97
N LEU A 13 -4.14 -4.64 -5.52
CA LEU A 13 -5.20 -3.67 -5.23
C LEU A 13 -6.48 -3.86 -6.05
N ARG A 14 -6.57 -4.89 -6.90
CA ARG A 14 -7.71 -5.11 -7.81
C ARG A 14 -9.10 -5.14 -7.14
N GLY A 15 -9.16 -5.50 -5.86
CA GLY A 15 -10.40 -5.56 -5.06
C GLY A 15 -10.74 -4.24 -4.35
N ILE A 16 -9.88 -3.22 -4.48
CA ILE A 16 -10.00 -1.94 -3.78
C ILE A 16 -10.44 -0.89 -4.80
N ARG A 17 -11.38 -0.03 -4.41
CA ARG A 17 -11.88 1.01 -5.31
C ARG A 17 -10.74 1.97 -5.64
N PRO A 18 -10.47 2.28 -6.94
CA PRO A 18 -9.42 3.22 -7.32
C PRO A 18 -9.61 4.63 -6.77
N ALA A 19 -10.84 5.02 -6.41
CA ALA A 19 -11.11 6.30 -5.75
C ALA A 19 -10.54 6.39 -4.31
N ALA A 20 -10.11 5.26 -3.73
CA ALA A 20 -9.57 5.23 -2.37
C ALA A 20 -8.09 5.63 -2.30
N TYR A 21 -7.33 5.37 -3.37
CA TYR A 21 -5.88 5.51 -3.38
C TYR A 21 -5.37 6.12 -4.69
N ARG A 22 -4.14 6.63 -4.65
CA ARG A 22 -3.39 7.02 -5.84
C ARG A 22 -2.08 6.25 -5.84
N LEU A 23 -1.70 5.76 -7.02
CA LEU A 23 -0.36 5.21 -7.27
C LEU A 23 0.43 6.25 -8.06
N GLU A 24 1.68 6.44 -7.67
CA GLU A 24 2.65 7.30 -8.34
C GLU A 24 3.94 6.52 -8.57
N GLY A 25 4.67 6.84 -9.65
CA GLY A 25 5.90 6.14 -10.04
C GLY A 25 5.69 4.96 -11.00
N SER A 26 6.80 4.39 -11.46
CA SER A 26 6.87 3.26 -12.39
C SER A 26 8.12 2.43 -12.13
N GLY A 27 8.09 1.13 -12.42
CA GLY A 27 9.20 0.22 -12.09
C GLY A 27 9.40 0.10 -10.57
N ASP A 28 10.63 0.06 -10.08
CA ASP A 28 10.94 -0.27 -8.68
C ASP A 28 10.62 0.84 -7.64
N ASP A 29 10.03 1.97 -8.06
CA ASP A 29 9.63 3.09 -7.19
C ASP A 29 8.13 3.39 -7.27
N VAL A 30 7.30 2.37 -7.03
CA VAL A 30 5.85 2.56 -6.87
C VAL A 30 5.55 3.11 -5.48
N ARG A 31 4.79 4.20 -5.42
CA ARG A 31 4.33 4.84 -4.17
C ARG A 31 2.82 4.89 -4.11
N LEU A 32 2.29 4.83 -2.91
CA LEU A 32 0.85 4.81 -2.64
C LEU A 32 0.46 5.94 -1.69
N THR A 33 -0.62 6.63 -2.02
CA THR A 33 -1.28 7.62 -1.16
C THR A 33 -2.74 7.24 -0.96
N LEU A 34 -3.26 7.36 0.25
CA LEU A 34 -4.70 7.27 0.52
C LEU A 34 -5.35 8.63 0.22
N VAL A 35 -6.25 8.71 -0.77
CA VAL A 35 -6.82 9.99 -1.27
C VAL A 35 -8.31 10.17 -0.96
N MET A 36 -8.91 9.25 -0.23
CA MET A 36 -10.35 9.32 0.05
C MET A 36 -10.71 10.36 1.12
N ARG A 37 -11.80 11.09 0.88
CA ARG A 37 -12.47 11.89 1.91
C ARG A 37 -13.42 11.00 2.71
N ALA A 38 -12.98 10.55 3.88
CA ALA A 38 -13.77 9.75 4.80
C ALA A 38 -13.49 10.14 6.25
N SER A 39 -14.34 9.65 7.17
CA SER A 39 -14.07 9.75 8.61
C SER A 39 -12.75 9.06 8.97
N PRO A 40 -12.15 9.36 10.14
CA PRO A 40 -10.94 8.67 10.60
C PRO A 40 -11.07 7.14 10.57
N ASN A 41 -12.21 6.62 11.03
CA ASN A 41 -12.48 5.18 11.00
C ASN A 41 -12.61 4.63 9.56
N GLY A 42 -13.23 5.40 8.66
CA GLY A 42 -13.31 5.04 7.24
C GLY A 42 -11.95 4.96 6.56
N ARG A 43 -11.05 5.92 6.86
CA ARG A 43 -9.66 5.91 6.37
C ARG A 43 -8.88 4.72 6.92
N ARG A 44 -9.01 4.43 8.22
CA ARG A 44 -8.36 3.27 8.85
C ARG A 44 -8.81 1.95 8.23
N ASN A 45 -10.10 1.77 8.00
CA ASN A 45 -10.63 0.57 7.33
C ASN A 45 -10.14 0.43 5.89
N ALA A 46 -9.99 1.54 5.16
CA ALA A 46 -9.44 1.50 3.80
C ALA A 46 -7.94 1.18 3.81
N ALA A 47 -7.18 1.80 4.71
CA ALA A 47 -5.76 1.52 4.90
C ALA A 47 -5.51 0.06 5.28
N ASP A 48 -6.32 -0.50 6.19
CA ASP A 48 -6.26 -1.91 6.61
C ASP A 48 -6.43 -2.86 5.41
N ARG A 49 -7.46 -2.62 4.59
CA ARG A 49 -7.70 -3.39 3.36
C ARG A 49 -6.56 -3.27 2.36
N ILE A 50 -5.98 -2.08 2.19
CA ILE A 50 -4.83 -1.85 1.30
C ILE A 50 -3.61 -2.63 1.79
N VAL A 51 -3.24 -2.46 3.06
CA VAL A 51 -2.08 -3.13 3.67
C VAL A 51 -2.26 -4.65 3.63
N GLY A 52 -3.44 -5.16 3.96
CA GLY A 52 -3.76 -6.58 3.87
C GLY A 52 -3.64 -7.12 2.43
N ALA A 53 -4.20 -6.41 1.45
CA ALA A 53 -4.14 -6.81 0.05
C ALA A 53 -2.70 -6.86 -0.50
N LEU A 54 -1.89 -5.85 -0.17
CA LEU A 54 -0.45 -5.85 -0.48
C LEU A 54 0.25 -7.04 0.17
N GLY A 55 -0.01 -7.29 1.46
CA GLY A 55 0.56 -8.40 2.21
C GLY A 55 0.28 -9.77 1.58
N THR A 56 -0.93 -10.00 1.05
CA THR A 56 -1.27 -11.26 0.34
C THR A 56 -0.43 -11.54 -0.90
N ARG A 57 0.29 -10.52 -1.41
CA ARG A 57 1.19 -10.62 -2.57
C ARG A 57 2.67 -10.49 -2.19
N GLY A 58 3.00 -10.52 -0.89
CA GLY A 58 4.36 -10.32 -0.39
C GLY A 58 4.85 -8.88 -0.53
N LEU A 59 3.93 -7.92 -0.52
CA LEU A 59 4.22 -6.48 -0.62
C LEU A 59 3.87 -5.77 0.68
N GLY A 60 4.57 -4.68 0.98
CA GLY A 60 4.36 -3.87 2.18
C GLY A 60 4.61 -2.39 1.92
N LEU A 61 4.47 -1.58 2.96
CA LEU A 61 4.76 -0.15 2.93
C LEU A 61 6.08 0.13 3.65
N ALA A 62 6.94 0.96 3.06
CA ALA A 62 8.19 1.40 3.65
C ALA A 62 7.93 2.44 4.76
N VAL A 63 7.50 1.97 5.91
CA VAL A 63 7.34 2.76 7.13
C VAL A 63 8.50 2.48 8.10
N ALA A 64 8.73 3.39 9.04
CA ALA A 64 9.79 3.21 10.03
C ALA A 64 9.56 1.92 10.86
N PRO A 65 10.61 1.20 11.28
CA PRO A 65 10.46 0.02 12.12
C PRO A 65 9.61 0.28 13.37
N GLY A 66 8.69 -0.64 13.69
CA GLY A 66 7.74 -0.48 14.80
C GLY A 66 6.54 0.42 14.51
N THR A 67 6.47 1.04 13.33
CA THR A 67 5.31 1.82 12.91
C THR A 67 4.23 0.92 12.35
N ASP A 68 3.00 1.11 12.81
CA ASP A 68 1.81 0.47 12.25
C ASP A 68 1.49 1.07 10.87
N ALA A 69 1.68 0.28 9.80
CA ALA A 69 1.49 0.74 8.42
C ALA A 69 0.04 1.18 8.12
N VAL A 70 -0.95 0.61 8.80
CA VAL A 70 -2.37 0.96 8.63
C VAL A 70 -2.64 2.35 9.20
N THR A 71 -2.16 2.60 10.41
CA THR A 71 -2.27 3.88 11.12
C THR A 71 -1.51 4.94 10.35
N TRP A 72 -0.29 4.64 9.93
CA TRP A 72 0.51 5.55 9.11
C TRP A 72 -0.24 5.96 7.83
N LEU A 73 -0.69 5.00 7.03
CA LEU A 73 -1.40 5.26 5.78
C LEU A 73 -2.75 5.98 5.99
N ALA A 74 -3.43 5.75 7.11
CA ALA A 74 -4.72 6.38 7.40
C ALA A 74 -4.57 7.87 7.81
N GLU A 75 -3.46 8.21 8.46
CA GLU A 75 -3.22 9.52 9.07
C GLU A 75 -2.39 10.46 8.19
N HIS A 76 -1.52 9.90 7.34
CA HIS A 76 -0.60 10.65 6.48
C HIS A 76 -1.12 10.76 5.05
N VAL A 77 -0.81 11.88 4.41
CA VAL A 77 -1.21 12.17 3.01
C VAL A 77 -0.02 12.08 2.05
N GLU A 78 1.16 11.88 2.59
CA GLU A 78 2.40 11.71 1.84
C GLU A 78 2.41 10.35 1.12
N PRO A 79 2.91 10.28 -0.13
CA PRO A 79 3.11 9.02 -0.81
C PRO A 79 4.11 8.13 -0.06
N VAL A 80 3.70 6.89 0.23
CA VAL A 80 4.55 5.89 0.89
C VAL A 80 5.01 4.87 -0.14
N ARG A 81 6.31 4.59 -0.16
CA ARG A 81 6.90 3.61 -1.07
C ARG A 81 6.40 2.20 -0.75
N ILE A 82 6.07 1.44 -1.79
CA ILE A 82 5.75 0.02 -1.68
C ILE A 82 7.06 -0.76 -1.78
N ILE A 83 7.23 -1.75 -0.91
CA ILE A 83 8.42 -2.61 -0.83
C ILE A 83 8.03 -4.08 -0.86
N ALA A 84 9.01 -4.93 -1.16
CA ALA A 84 8.84 -6.37 -1.04
C ALA A 84 8.98 -6.71 0.43
N LEU A 85 8.07 -7.51 0.95
CA LEU A 85 8.26 -8.10 2.27
C LEU A 85 9.24 -9.26 2.15
N PRO A 86 10.09 -9.48 3.17
CA PRO A 86 10.89 -10.69 3.23
C PRO A 86 9.96 -11.90 3.17
N ALA A 87 10.41 -12.97 2.51
CA ALA A 87 9.66 -14.22 2.52
C ALA A 87 9.50 -14.68 3.99
N PRO A 88 8.35 -15.23 4.40
CA PRO A 88 8.19 -15.73 5.76
C PRO A 88 9.16 -16.89 5.99
N GLY A 89 10.26 -16.65 6.73
CA GLY A 89 11.20 -17.68 7.17
C GLY A 89 12.68 -17.52 6.81
N GLU A 90 13.16 -16.32 6.47
CA GLU A 90 14.62 -16.01 6.46
C GLU A 90 15.13 -15.51 7.82
#